data_AF-X0NYG1-F1
#
_entry.id   AF-X0NYG1-F1
#
_cell.length_a   1.000
_cell.length_b   1.000
_cell.length_c   1.000
_cell.angle_alpha   90.00
_cell.angle_beta   90.00
_cell.angle_gamma   90.00
#
_symmetry.space_group_name_H-M   'P 1'
#
loop_
_entity.id
_entity.type
_entity.pdbx_description
1 polymer ?
#
loop_
_entity_poly.entity_id
_entity_poly.type
_entity_poly.pdbx_seq_one_letter_code
_entity_poly.pdbx_strand_id
1 'polypeptide(L)'
;MFKKSQLFLQSLLLLGAVAAVPTHATELESMIPATLTGKLNYATLNYWLVTPEGSSYELRINENNEPFIMDKIGQEITLKGAILTYTDNSQYFQPKFDQGPQVKPLKFTKNTEDGKASLYLDDNEIYASDEYGNLGVEKEFPIVDGKVSLIWLSTGGTACPAMFMFVVARQDSLPLITTEFGNCSDIPTITNNKDKITVALPGNPAQTWVFDLNNFKLNEKQ
;
A
#
# COMPACT_ATOMS: atom_id res chain seq x y z
N MET A 1 7.85 -69.66 -52.69
CA MET A 1 7.11 -68.49 -52.17
C MET A 1 7.38 -68.37 -50.67
N PHE A 2 7.84 -67.18 -50.26
CA PHE A 2 8.25 -66.75 -48.91
C PHE A 2 7.04 -66.75 -47.93
N LYS A 3 7.16 -66.75 -46.58
CA LYS A 3 7.95 -65.81 -45.76
C LYS A 3 7.98 -66.24 -44.27
N LYS A 4 9.11 -65.95 -43.60
CA LYS A 4 9.36 -66.08 -42.15
C LYS A 4 8.45 -65.15 -41.34
N SER A 5 7.96 -65.61 -40.19
CA SER A 5 7.32 -64.79 -39.15
C SER A 5 8.35 -64.47 -38.05
N GLN A 6 8.64 -63.18 -37.84
CA GLN A 6 9.41 -62.66 -36.71
C GLN A 6 8.42 -62.04 -35.71
N LEU A 7 8.42 -62.54 -34.47
CA LEU A 7 7.78 -61.84 -33.35
C LEU A 7 8.68 -60.67 -32.92
N PHE A 8 8.12 -59.46 -32.92
CA PHE A 8 8.71 -58.28 -32.28
C PHE A 8 7.91 -57.98 -31.00
N LEU A 9 8.57 -58.06 -29.85
CA LEU A 9 8.10 -57.52 -28.57
C LEU A 9 8.11 -55.98 -28.67
N GLN A 10 6.95 -55.34 -28.55
CA GLN A 10 6.89 -53.89 -28.37
C GLN A 10 6.84 -53.57 -26.86
N SER A 11 7.87 -52.88 -26.41
CA SER A 11 8.02 -52.30 -25.08
C SER A 11 6.97 -51.20 -24.87
N LEU A 12 6.19 -51.30 -23.78
CA LEU A 12 5.17 -50.33 -23.40
C LEU A 12 5.84 -49.18 -22.62
N LEU A 13 6.15 -48.08 -23.31
CA LEU A 13 6.56 -46.82 -22.69
C LEU A 13 5.33 -46.13 -22.09
N LEU A 14 5.20 -46.13 -20.76
CA LEU A 14 4.30 -45.21 -20.05
C LEU A 14 4.89 -43.80 -20.14
N LEU A 15 4.39 -42.99 -21.08
CA LEU A 15 4.52 -41.54 -20.98
C LEU A 15 3.50 -41.05 -19.94
N GLY A 16 3.99 -40.68 -18.76
CA GLY A 16 3.24 -39.82 -17.86
C GLY A 16 3.05 -38.47 -18.51
N ALA A 17 1.86 -38.20 -19.06
CA ALA A 17 1.49 -36.87 -19.46
C ALA A 17 1.30 -36.02 -18.19
N VAL A 18 2.24 -35.14 -17.90
CA VAL A 18 2.01 -34.04 -16.95
C VAL A 18 1.04 -33.11 -17.66
N ALA A 19 -0.23 -33.15 -17.28
CA ALA A 19 -1.20 -32.15 -17.72
C ALA A 19 -0.72 -30.80 -17.19
N ALA A 20 -0.21 -29.95 -18.09
CA ALA A 20 -0.05 -28.54 -17.79
C ALA A 20 -1.46 -28.00 -17.52
N VAL A 21 -1.77 -27.68 -16.27
CA VAL A 21 -2.99 -26.97 -15.93
C VAL A 21 -2.87 -25.61 -16.63
N PRO A 22 -3.73 -25.29 -17.61
CA PRO A 22 -3.73 -23.95 -18.16
C PRO A 22 -4.07 -23.00 -17.02
N THR A 23 -3.12 -22.14 -16.67
CA THR A 23 -3.39 -20.94 -15.87
C THR A 23 -4.27 -20.04 -16.72
N HIS A 24 -5.56 -20.32 -16.75
CA HIS A 24 -6.55 -19.40 -17.28
C HIS A 24 -6.51 -18.16 -16.39
N ALA A 25 -6.13 -17.03 -16.97
CA ALA A 25 -6.29 -15.75 -16.30
C ALA A 25 -7.78 -15.57 -15.97
N THR A 26 -8.08 -15.13 -14.76
CA THR A 26 -9.46 -14.82 -14.36
C THR A 26 -9.96 -13.62 -15.16
N GLU A 27 -11.01 -13.84 -15.94
CA GLU A 27 -11.61 -12.81 -16.79
C GLU A 27 -12.92 -12.32 -16.16
N LEU A 28 -13.27 -11.05 -16.43
CA LEU A 28 -14.53 -10.49 -15.97
C LEU A 28 -15.69 -11.11 -16.76
N GLU A 29 -16.59 -11.81 -16.07
CA GLU A 29 -17.76 -12.44 -16.66
C GLU A 29 -18.96 -11.50 -16.69
N SER A 30 -19.21 -10.76 -15.60
CA SER A 30 -20.33 -9.83 -15.53
C SER A 30 -20.07 -8.61 -14.64
N MET A 31 -20.79 -7.53 -14.94
CA MET A 31 -20.79 -6.28 -14.19
C MET A 31 -22.25 -5.82 -14.03
N ILE A 32 -22.79 -5.94 -12.81
CA ILE A 32 -24.20 -5.64 -12.53
C ILE A 32 -24.28 -4.40 -11.63
N PRO A 33 -24.90 -3.28 -12.09
CA PRO A 33 -25.09 -2.10 -11.25
C PRO A 33 -25.84 -2.44 -9.95
N ALA A 34 -25.32 -1.97 -8.82
CA ALA A 34 -25.89 -2.23 -7.51
C ALA A 34 -25.69 -1.03 -6.57
N THR A 35 -26.53 -0.95 -5.55
CA THR A 35 -26.36 -0.04 -4.41
C THR A 35 -26.34 -0.89 -3.15
N LEU A 36 -25.23 -0.89 -2.43
CA LEU A 36 -25.05 -1.68 -1.22
C LEU A 36 -25.03 -0.76 -0.01
N THR A 37 -25.74 -1.16 1.04
CA THR A 37 -25.67 -0.53 2.36
C THR A 37 -25.15 -1.55 3.35
N GLY A 38 -24.17 -1.18 4.16
CA GLY A 38 -23.62 -2.08 5.16
C GLY A 38 -22.53 -1.45 6.00
N LYS A 39 -22.07 -2.20 6.99
CA LYS A 39 -20.95 -1.80 7.84
C LYS A 39 -19.63 -2.03 7.09
N LEU A 40 -18.82 -0.98 6.98
CA LEU A 40 -17.51 -1.08 6.35
C LEU A 40 -16.48 -1.67 7.33
N ASN A 41 -15.69 -2.61 6.84
CA ASN A 41 -14.64 -3.29 7.59
C ASN A 41 -13.31 -3.25 6.81
N TYR A 42 -12.23 -3.45 7.54
CA TYR A 42 -10.87 -3.47 7.00
C TYR A 42 -9.99 -4.44 7.79
N ALA A 43 -9.25 -5.28 7.08
CA ALA A 43 -8.18 -6.12 7.59
C ALA A 43 -7.32 -6.61 6.43
N THR A 44 -6.03 -6.83 6.71
CA THR A 44 -5.10 -7.45 5.74
C THR A 44 -5.09 -6.75 4.38
N LEU A 45 -5.10 -5.40 4.40
CA LEU A 45 -5.11 -4.54 3.20
C LEU A 45 -6.37 -4.64 2.31
N ASN A 46 -7.44 -5.29 2.77
CA ASN A 46 -8.70 -5.38 2.05
C ASN A 46 -9.82 -4.65 2.78
N TYR A 47 -10.72 -4.04 2.00
CA TYR A 47 -11.94 -3.39 2.49
C TYR A 47 -13.14 -4.24 2.11
N TRP A 48 -14.11 -4.41 3.00
CA TRP A 48 -15.36 -5.09 2.65
C TRP A 48 -16.57 -4.52 3.39
N LEU A 49 -17.73 -4.57 2.72
CA LEU A 49 -19.02 -4.27 3.31
C LEU A 49 -19.66 -5.55 3.82
N VAL A 50 -20.20 -5.51 5.04
CA VAL A 50 -21.14 -6.52 5.55
C VAL A 50 -22.52 -5.90 5.57
N THR A 51 -23.43 -6.42 4.75
CA THR A 51 -24.81 -5.93 4.66
C THR A 51 -25.64 -6.36 5.87
N PRO A 52 -26.80 -5.72 6.15
CA PRO A 52 -27.70 -6.13 7.22
C PRO A 52 -28.18 -7.59 7.10
N GLU A 53 -28.26 -8.14 5.89
CA GLU A 53 -28.61 -9.55 5.68
C GLU A 53 -27.44 -10.53 5.91
N GLY A 54 -26.24 -10.03 6.21
CA GLY A 54 -25.05 -10.84 6.51
C GLY A 54 -24.16 -11.16 5.31
N SER A 55 -24.49 -10.68 4.12
CA SER A 55 -23.66 -10.84 2.92
C SER A 55 -22.39 -9.97 3.02
N SER A 56 -21.26 -10.47 2.54
CA SER A 56 -19.97 -9.77 2.54
C SER A 56 -19.48 -9.50 1.13
N TYR A 57 -19.08 -8.26 0.85
CA TYR A 57 -18.58 -7.84 -0.46
C TYR A 57 -17.26 -7.10 -0.31
N GLU A 58 -16.17 -7.68 -0.82
CA GLU A 58 -14.88 -7.00 -0.89
C GLU A 58 -14.93 -5.86 -1.91
N LEU A 59 -14.33 -4.73 -1.57
CA LEU A 59 -14.35 -3.53 -2.39
C LEU A 59 -13.17 -3.49 -3.35
N ARG A 60 -13.46 -3.27 -4.64
CA ARG A 60 -12.45 -2.89 -5.64
C ARG A 60 -12.40 -1.37 -5.74
N ILE A 61 -11.42 -0.76 -5.08
CA ILE A 61 -11.19 0.68 -5.07
C ILE A 61 -9.81 1.00 -5.67
N ASN A 62 -9.64 2.22 -6.14
CA ASN A 62 -8.32 2.75 -6.53
C ASN A 62 -7.74 3.60 -5.39
N GLU A 63 -6.44 3.89 -5.49
CA GLU A 63 -5.68 4.69 -4.52
C GLU A 63 -6.30 6.08 -4.26
N ASN A 64 -6.90 6.71 -5.28
CA ASN A 64 -7.53 8.03 -5.15
C ASN A 64 -8.77 8.02 -4.25
N ASN A 65 -9.45 6.88 -4.15
CA ASN A 65 -10.67 6.72 -3.35
C ASN A 65 -10.39 6.10 -1.97
N GLU A 66 -9.20 5.55 -1.75
CA GLU A 66 -8.81 4.92 -0.50
C GLU A 66 -8.94 5.86 0.72
N PRO A 67 -8.55 7.16 0.66
CA PRO A 67 -8.73 8.06 1.80
C PRO A 67 -10.19 8.22 2.23
N PHE A 68 -11.11 8.32 1.26
CA PHE A 68 -12.55 8.39 1.54
C PHE A 68 -13.03 7.11 2.23
N ILE A 69 -12.58 5.94 1.78
CA ILE A 69 -13.00 4.65 2.33
C ILE A 69 -12.41 4.43 3.73
N MET A 70 -11.14 4.79 3.96
CA MET A 70 -10.49 4.70 5.26
C MET A 70 -11.23 5.50 6.35
N ASP A 71 -11.70 6.72 6.04
CA ASP A 71 -12.47 7.55 6.97
C ASP A 71 -13.79 6.90 7.42
N LYS A 72 -14.33 5.97 6.61
CA LYS A 72 -15.63 5.32 6.88
C LYS A 72 -15.53 3.97 7.58
N ILE A 73 -14.33 3.47 7.92
CA ILE A 73 -14.18 2.16 8.55
C ILE A 73 -14.98 2.09 9.85
N GLY A 74 -15.75 1.02 10.02
CA GLY A 74 -16.61 0.77 11.18
C GLY A 74 -17.96 1.47 11.12
N GLN A 75 -18.19 2.37 10.16
CA GLN A 75 -19.45 3.06 9.96
C GLN A 75 -20.37 2.27 9.03
N GLU A 76 -21.68 2.49 9.14
CA GLU A 76 -22.64 2.05 8.14
C GLU A 76 -22.66 3.08 7.00
N ILE A 77 -22.42 2.62 5.77
CA ILE A 77 -22.38 3.47 4.58
C ILE A 77 -23.19 2.86 3.45
N THR A 78 -23.69 3.73 2.57
CA THR A 78 -24.33 3.35 1.30
C THR A 78 -23.39 3.72 0.15
N LEU A 79 -23.04 2.74 -0.67
CA LEU A 79 -22.22 2.92 -1.86
C LEU A 79 -23.00 2.50 -3.11
N LYS A 80 -22.98 3.34 -4.14
CA LYS A 80 -23.44 3.00 -5.50
C LYS A 80 -22.26 2.43 -6.28
N GLY A 81 -22.50 1.49 -7.19
CA GLY A 81 -21.42 0.86 -7.95
C GLY A 81 -21.91 -0.30 -8.80
N ALA A 82 -21.06 -1.32 -8.95
CA ALA A 82 -21.41 -2.57 -9.62
C ALA A 82 -20.80 -3.78 -8.89
N ILE A 83 -21.52 -4.89 -8.88
CA ILE A 83 -20.97 -6.19 -8.50
C ILE A 83 -20.30 -6.79 -9.74
N LEU A 84 -19.02 -7.11 -9.61
CA LEU A 84 -18.19 -7.79 -10.60
C LEU A 84 -18.17 -9.27 -10.28
N THR A 85 -18.48 -10.11 -11.27
CA THR A 85 -18.28 -11.57 -11.17
C THR A 85 -17.24 -11.98 -12.18
N TYR A 86 -16.25 -12.74 -11.74
CA TYR A 86 -15.18 -13.29 -12.59
C TYR A 86 -15.46 -14.76 -12.92
N THR A 87 -14.77 -15.28 -13.93
CA THR A 87 -14.93 -16.67 -14.42
C THR A 87 -14.62 -17.76 -13.39
N ASP A 88 -13.92 -17.42 -12.29
CA ASP A 88 -13.70 -18.30 -11.13
C ASP A 88 -14.83 -18.23 -10.09
N ASN A 89 -15.92 -17.52 -10.39
CA ASN A 89 -17.03 -17.19 -9.50
C ASN A 89 -16.68 -16.25 -8.33
N SER A 90 -15.48 -15.66 -8.31
CA SER A 90 -15.17 -14.62 -7.33
C SER A 90 -16.02 -13.37 -7.59
N GLN A 91 -16.49 -12.75 -6.51
CA GLN A 91 -17.34 -11.57 -6.56
C GLN A 91 -16.73 -10.42 -5.78
N TYR A 92 -16.75 -9.24 -6.38
CA TYR A 92 -16.29 -8.00 -5.76
C TYR A 92 -17.28 -6.88 -6.04
N PHE A 93 -17.38 -5.92 -5.14
CA PHE A 93 -18.13 -4.71 -5.39
C PHE A 93 -17.17 -3.59 -5.79
N GLN A 94 -17.36 -3.01 -6.97
CA GLN A 94 -16.63 -1.83 -7.42
C GLN A 94 -17.50 -0.59 -7.21
N PRO A 95 -17.25 0.23 -6.17
CA PRO A 95 -18.00 1.44 -5.94
C PRO A 95 -17.72 2.47 -7.04
N LYS A 96 -18.75 3.23 -7.39
CA LYS A 96 -18.66 4.41 -8.24
C LYS A 96 -18.73 5.64 -7.33
N PHE A 97 -17.69 6.43 -7.35
CA PHE A 97 -17.63 7.70 -6.65
C PHE A 97 -17.92 8.80 -7.67
N ASP A 98 -18.97 9.60 -7.43
CA ASP A 98 -19.40 10.67 -8.35
C ASP A 98 -18.34 11.77 -8.49
N GLN A 99 -17.47 11.90 -7.48
CA GLN A 99 -16.18 12.57 -7.47
C GLN A 99 -15.51 12.15 -6.15
N GLY A 100 -14.31 11.56 -6.18
CA GLY A 100 -13.45 11.61 -4.99
C GLY A 100 -13.19 13.09 -4.66
N PRO A 101 -12.98 13.48 -3.40
CA PRO A 101 -12.57 14.85 -3.11
C PRO A 101 -11.39 15.18 -4.05
N GLN A 102 -11.56 16.21 -4.88
CA GLN A 102 -10.56 16.70 -5.83
C GLN A 102 -9.45 17.40 -5.04
N VAL A 103 -8.78 16.63 -4.20
CA VAL A 103 -7.55 17.02 -3.54
C VAL A 103 -6.51 16.98 -4.64
N LYS A 104 -6.00 18.14 -5.07
CA LYS A 104 -4.78 18.17 -5.89
C LYS A 104 -3.77 17.26 -5.18
N PRO A 105 -3.29 16.18 -5.82
CA PRO A 105 -2.40 15.25 -5.16
C PRO A 105 -1.13 16.00 -4.77
N LEU A 106 -0.87 16.05 -3.47
CA LEU A 106 0.35 16.65 -2.90
C LEU A 106 1.55 15.86 -3.44
N LYS A 107 2.46 16.52 -4.15
CA LYS A 107 3.58 15.83 -4.81
C LYS A 107 4.88 16.09 -4.04
N PHE A 108 5.56 15.04 -3.63
CA PHE A 108 6.94 15.18 -3.15
C PHE A 108 7.91 15.08 -4.32
N THR A 109 8.87 16.00 -4.39
CA THR A 109 10.05 15.87 -5.27
C THR A 109 11.31 16.08 -4.45
N LYS A 110 12.45 15.56 -4.95
CA LYS A 110 13.74 15.70 -4.27
C LYS A 110 14.79 16.28 -5.19
N ASN A 111 15.75 16.97 -4.60
CA ASN A 111 17.00 17.35 -5.24
C ASN A 111 18.15 16.83 -4.36
N THR A 112 19.14 16.18 -4.96
CA THR A 112 20.32 15.64 -4.27
C THR A 112 21.62 16.05 -4.97
N GLU A 113 21.58 17.16 -5.71
CA GLU A 113 22.75 17.72 -6.38
C GLU A 113 23.67 18.45 -5.38
N ASP A 114 24.93 18.61 -5.77
CA ASP A 114 25.95 19.37 -5.02
C ASP A 114 26.19 18.92 -3.56
N GLY A 115 25.85 17.66 -3.24
CA GLY A 115 26.07 17.09 -1.91
C GLY A 115 25.04 17.52 -0.87
N LYS A 116 23.96 18.20 -1.28
CA LYS A 116 22.86 18.63 -0.43
C LYS A 116 21.61 17.82 -0.73
N ALA A 117 20.89 17.37 0.29
CA ALA A 117 19.58 16.75 0.13
C ALA A 117 18.46 17.75 0.42
N SER A 118 17.60 17.99 -0.57
CA SER A 118 16.42 18.85 -0.48
C SER A 118 15.14 18.09 -0.82
N LEU A 119 14.09 18.34 -0.04
CA LEU A 119 12.75 17.81 -0.24
C LEU A 119 11.79 18.97 -0.53
N TYR A 120 10.99 18.79 -1.57
CA TYR A 120 9.98 19.75 -2.00
C TYR A 120 8.60 19.16 -1.87
N LEU A 121 7.65 20.00 -1.44
CA LEU A 121 6.22 19.73 -1.52
C LEU A 121 5.65 20.63 -2.63
N ASP A 122 5.19 19.99 -3.69
CA ASP A 122 4.97 20.60 -5.00
C ASP A 122 6.25 21.31 -5.48
N ASP A 123 6.24 22.65 -5.51
CA ASP A 123 7.35 23.48 -5.95
C ASP A 123 8.05 24.22 -4.79
N ASN A 124 7.64 23.97 -3.54
CA ASN A 124 8.20 24.63 -2.36
C ASN A 124 9.22 23.74 -1.66
N GLU A 125 10.45 24.23 -1.43
CA GLU A 125 11.44 23.54 -0.60
C GLU A 125 10.96 23.54 0.86
N ILE A 126 10.75 22.34 1.43
CA ILE A 126 10.23 22.17 2.79
C ILE A 126 11.30 21.65 3.75
N TYR A 127 12.34 21.03 3.23
CA TYR A 127 13.49 20.55 4.00
C TYR A 127 14.73 20.60 3.11
N ALA A 128 15.85 20.94 3.75
CA ALA A 128 17.16 21.07 3.14
C ALA A 128 18.20 20.70 4.20
N SER A 129 19.15 19.84 3.85
CA SER A 129 20.26 19.49 4.73
C SER A 129 21.54 19.29 3.95
N ASP A 130 22.63 19.85 4.48
CA ASP A 130 23.99 19.65 4.01
C ASP A 130 24.65 18.42 4.71
N GLU A 131 23.97 17.84 5.71
CA GLU A 131 24.46 16.64 6.42
C GLU A 131 24.12 15.35 5.66
N TYR A 132 23.04 15.37 4.89
CA TYR A 132 22.56 14.24 4.11
C TYR A 132 22.85 14.45 2.62
N GLY A 133 23.44 13.43 1.99
CA GLY A 133 23.67 13.40 0.55
C GLY A 133 22.49 12.84 -0.23
N ASN A 134 21.50 12.24 0.42
CA ASN A 134 20.30 11.70 -0.23
C ASN A 134 19.10 11.68 0.74
N LEU A 135 17.90 11.70 0.18
CA LEU A 135 16.65 11.45 0.88
C LEU A 135 15.61 10.81 -0.02
N GLY A 136 14.52 10.31 0.56
CA GLY A 136 13.38 9.84 -0.23
C GLY A 136 12.16 9.53 0.62
N VAL A 137 11.03 9.38 -0.06
CA VAL A 137 9.78 8.95 0.57
C VAL A 137 9.83 7.44 0.76
N GLU A 138 9.89 6.99 2.02
CA GLU A 138 9.87 5.58 2.40
C GLU A 138 8.45 5.02 2.31
N LYS A 139 7.48 5.74 2.88
CA LYS A 139 6.07 5.34 2.88
C LYS A 139 5.15 6.53 3.09
N GLU A 140 4.00 6.51 2.43
CA GLU A 140 2.94 7.50 2.61
C GLU A 140 1.73 6.88 3.32
N PHE A 141 1.09 7.68 4.18
CA PHE A 141 -0.11 7.33 4.94
C PHE A 141 -1.15 8.40 4.68
N PRO A 142 -2.31 8.07 4.08
CA PRO A 142 -3.36 9.06 3.88
C PRO A 142 -3.92 9.53 5.22
N ILE A 143 -4.25 10.83 5.31
CA ILE A 143 -5.02 11.42 6.41
C ILE A 143 -6.14 12.29 5.82
N VAL A 144 -7.06 12.75 6.67
CA VAL A 144 -8.06 13.75 6.25
C VAL A 144 -7.34 14.98 5.68
N ASP A 145 -7.72 15.37 4.47
CA ASP A 145 -7.21 16.51 3.70
C ASP A 145 -5.69 16.50 3.43
N GLY A 146 -5.04 15.33 3.45
CA GLY A 146 -3.60 15.27 3.22
C GLY A 146 -2.98 13.89 3.35
N LYS A 147 -1.68 13.88 3.66
CA LYS A 147 -0.91 12.66 3.94
C LYS A 147 0.19 12.92 4.96
N VAL A 148 0.59 11.85 5.61
CA VAL A 148 1.82 11.75 6.40
C VAL A 148 2.80 10.90 5.61
N SER A 149 4.01 11.39 5.38
CA SER A 149 5.06 10.66 4.68
C SER A 149 6.23 10.40 5.62
N LEU A 150 6.66 9.14 5.72
CA LEU A 150 7.94 8.77 6.31
C LEU A 150 9.02 9.05 5.27
N ILE A 151 9.98 9.88 5.62
CA ILE A 151 11.12 10.24 4.77
C ILE A 151 12.34 9.54 5.34
N TRP A 152 13.09 8.85 4.50
CA TRP A 152 14.41 8.35 4.84
C TRP A 152 15.47 9.37 4.41
N LEU A 153 16.54 9.46 5.20
CA LEU A 153 17.65 10.40 5.07
C LEU A 153 18.94 9.60 5.08
N SER A 154 19.86 9.85 4.16
CA SER A 154 21.14 9.14 4.10
C SER A 154 22.30 10.08 3.84
N THR A 155 23.40 9.82 4.54
CA THR A 155 24.67 10.52 4.35
C THR A 155 25.43 10.02 3.11
N GLY A 156 24.99 8.92 2.49
CA GLY A 156 25.70 8.24 1.40
C GLY A 156 26.89 7.38 1.86
N GLY A 157 27.24 7.43 3.15
CA GLY A 157 28.23 6.54 3.77
C GLY A 157 27.60 5.25 4.32
N THR A 158 28.43 4.24 4.59
CA THR A 158 27.99 2.94 5.12
C THR A 158 27.88 2.90 6.65
N ALA A 159 28.41 3.91 7.36
CA ALA A 159 28.45 3.93 8.81
C ALA A 159 27.08 4.23 9.46
N CYS A 160 26.29 5.09 8.82
CA CYS A 160 24.91 5.37 9.21
C CYS A 160 24.02 5.36 7.98
N PRO A 161 23.57 4.16 7.53
CA PRO A 161 22.81 4.00 6.29
C PRO A 161 21.59 4.91 6.18
N ALA A 162 20.76 4.98 7.24
CA ALA A 162 19.55 5.78 7.21
C ALA A 162 19.15 6.37 8.58
N MET A 163 18.62 7.59 8.52
CA MET A 163 17.81 8.23 9.55
C MET A 163 16.41 8.52 8.96
N PHE A 164 15.45 8.88 9.80
CA PHE A 164 14.08 9.09 9.36
C PHE A 164 13.47 10.36 9.92
N MET A 165 12.47 10.90 9.25
CA MET A 165 11.58 11.94 9.76
C MET A 165 10.17 11.75 9.20
N PHE A 166 9.16 12.29 9.88
CA PHE A 166 7.81 12.38 9.32
C PHE A 166 7.54 13.78 8.77
N VAL A 167 6.87 13.83 7.64
CA VAL A 167 6.32 15.04 7.04
C VAL A 167 4.80 14.91 6.98
N VAL A 168 4.08 15.81 7.62
CA VAL A 168 2.62 15.94 7.49
C VAL A 168 2.35 17.04 6.48
N ALA A 169 1.71 16.68 5.37
CA ALA A 169 1.33 17.60 4.33
C ALA A 169 -0.19 17.59 4.21
N ARG A 170 -0.84 18.75 4.34
CA ARG A 170 -2.27 18.92 4.07
C ARG A 170 -2.49 20.03 3.07
N GLN A 171 -3.66 20.01 2.44
CA GLN A 171 -4.09 21.13 1.61
C GLN A 171 -4.10 22.43 2.40
N ASP A 172 -3.64 23.51 1.77
CA ASP A 172 -3.72 24.88 2.27
C ASP A 172 -3.11 25.12 3.67
N SER A 173 -2.16 24.27 4.09
CA SER A 173 -1.45 24.43 5.37
C SER A 173 0.05 24.21 5.20
N LEU A 174 0.83 24.85 6.07
CA LEU A 174 2.27 24.61 6.12
C LEU A 174 2.54 23.16 6.57
N PRO A 175 3.51 22.47 5.95
CA PRO A 175 3.85 21.13 6.35
C PRO A 175 4.44 21.11 7.76
N LEU A 176 4.10 20.08 8.52
CA LEU A 176 4.75 19.78 9.79
C LEU A 176 5.84 18.75 9.55
N ILE A 177 7.04 19.02 10.04
CA ILE A 177 8.18 18.10 9.93
C ILE A 177 8.62 17.76 11.36
N THR A 178 8.77 16.49 11.67
CA THR A 178 9.29 16.06 12.97
C THR A 178 10.79 16.29 13.05
N THR A 179 11.33 16.21 14.27
CA THR A 179 12.77 15.95 14.40
C THR A 179 13.12 14.62 13.74
N GLU A 180 14.38 14.52 13.32
CA GLU A 180 14.96 13.30 12.80
C GLU A 180 15.06 12.25 13.91
N PHE A 181 14.95 10.98 13.54
CA PHE A 181 14.97 9.86 14.47
C PHE A 181 15.56 8.60 13.82
N GLY A 182 16.04 7.69 14.66
CA GLY A 182 16.55 6.39 14.26
C GLY A 182 17.88 6.02 14.88
N ASN A 183 18.34 4.81 14.53
CA ASN A 183 19.55 4.19 15.06
C ASN A 183 20.51 3.76 13.94
N CYS A 184 20.49 4.46 12.81
CA CYS A 184 21.25 4.14 11.59
C CYS A 184 20.77 2.92 10.77
N SER A 185 19.76 2.17 11.22
CA SER A 185 19.21 1.06 10.44
C SER A 185 18.40 1.56 9.23
N ASP A 186 18.64 1.00 8.05
CA ASP A 186 17.91 1.26 6.79
C ASP A 186 16.76 0.26 6.52
N ILE A 187 16.52 -0.69 7.41
CA ILE A 187 15.49 -1.74 7.27
C ILE A 187 14.35 -1.59 8.29
N PRO A 188 13.53 -0.52 8.22
CA PRO A 188 12.44 -0.30 9.17
C PRO A 188 11.31 -1.31 8.99
N THR A 189 10.76 -1.78 10.10
CA THR A 189 9.46 -2.45 10.11
C THR A 189 8.38 -1.42 10.44
N ILE A 190 7.50 -1.15 9.48
CA ILE A 190 6.50 -0.09 9.59
C ILE A 190 5.10 -0.69 9.72
N THR A 191 4.40 -0.34 10.78
CA THR A 191 3.01 -0.72 11.01
C THR A 191 2.17 0.53 11.27
N ASN A 192 0.91 0.52 10.89
CA ASN A 192 -0.01 1.63 11.15
C ASN A 192 -1.40 1.10 11.53
N ASN A 193 -2.13 1.92 12.27
CA ASN A 193 -3.57 1.79 12.44
C ASN A 193 -4.21 3.19 12.30
N LYS A 194 -5.50 3.32 12.63
CA LYS A 194 -6.22 4.60 12.50
C LYS A 194 -5.65 5.75 13.35
N ASP A 195 -4.97 5.46 14.46
CA ASP A 195 -4.57 6.44 15.46
C ASP A 195 -3.06 6.70 15.47
N LYS A 196 -2.24 5.78 14.93
CA LYS A 196 -0.78 5.88 14.99
C LYS A 196 -0.05 5.10 13.91
N ILE A 197 1.16 5.56 13.63
CA ILE A 197 2.18 4.86 12.84
C ILE A 197 3.30 4.43 13.80
N THR A 198 3.80 3.21 13.67
CA THR A 198 4.92 2.68 14.44
C THR A 198 6.04 2.25 13.51
N VAL A 199 7.25 2.72 13.78
CA VAL A 199 8.48 2.40 13.05
C VAL A 199 9.41 1.68 14.01
N ALA A 200 9.60 0.38 13.81
CA ALA A 200 10.55 -0.42 14.56
C ALA A 200 11.84 -0.58 13.76
N LEU A 201 12.96 -0.22 14.37
CA LEU A 201 14.29 -0.26 13.78
C LEU A 201 15.12 -1.33 14.48
N PRO A 202 15.57 -2.37 13.77
CA PRO A 202 16.50 -3.35 14.34
C PRO A 202 17.84 -2.68 14.65
N GLY A 203 18.65 -3.32 15.48
CA GLY A 203 19.98 -2.81 15.83
C GLY A 203 20.35 -3.05 17.29
N ASN A 204 21.46 -2.46 17.72
CA ASN A 204 21.90 -2.47 19.11
C ASN A 204 22.38 -1.07 19.53
N PRO A 205 21.53 -0.26 20.19
CA PRO A 205 20.17 -0.60 20.63
C PRO A 205 19.17 -0.62 19.47
N ALA A 206 18.20 -1.53 19.54
CA ALA A 206 17.00 -1.46 18.71
C ALA A 206 16.13 -0.30 19.20
N GLN A 207 15.42 0.35 18.29
CA GLN A 207 14.53 1.47 18.64
C GLN A 207 13.13 1.22 18.09
N THR A 208 12.13 1.75 18.78
CA THR A 208 10.75 1.78 18.28
C THR A 208 10.19 3.17 18.45
N TRP A 209 9.71 3.76 17.36
CA TRP A 209 9.16 5.11 17.33
C TRP A 209 7.68 5.06 17.01
N VAL A 210 6.91 5.90 17.70
CA VAL A 210 5.46 6.00 17.52
C VAL A 210 5.10 7.43 17.15
N PHE A 211 4.42 7.58 16.02
CA PHE A 211 3.84 8.82 15.56
C PHE A 211 2.32 8.78 15.75
N ASP A 212 1.79 9.66 16.58
CA ASP A 212 0.36 9.76 16.89
C ASP A 212 -0.33 10.62 15.83
N LEU A 213 -1.31 10.05 15.12
CA LEU A 213 -2.05 10.72 14.03
C LEU A 213 -3.11 11.70 14.53
N ASN A 214 -3.47 11.68 15.82
CA ASN A 214 -4.45 12.60 16.39
C ASN A 214 -3.82 13.95 16.76
N ASN A 215 -2.56 13.93 17.17
CA ASN A 215 -1.86 15.13 17.64
C ASN A 215 -0.51 15.41 16.94
N PHE A 216 -0.12 14.56 15.99
CA PHE A 216 1.11 14.67 15.18
C PHE A 216 2.39 14.73 16.03
N LYS A 217 2.41 14.00 17.16
CA LYS A 217 3.59 13.89 18.01
C LYS A 217 4.35 12.60 17.77
N LEU A 218 5.67 12.74 17.69
CA LEU A 218 6.62 11.63 17.64
C LEU A 218 7.14 11.34 19.04
N ASN A 219 7.20 10.06 19.42
CA ASN A 219 7.79 9.61 20.67
C ASN A 219 8.59 8.32 20.45
N GLU A 220 9.75 8.22 21.10
CA GLU A 220 10.44 6.93 21.23
C GLU A 220 9.74 6.09 22.30
N LYS A 221 9.45 4.84 21.96
CA LYS A 221 8.90 3.86 22.87
C LYS A 221 10.06 3.17 23.58
N GLN A 222 10.23 3.53 24.86
CA GLN A 222 11.16 2.85 25.78
C GLN A 222 10.79 1.39 26.01
#